data_AF-A0A372NQ26-F1
#
_entry.id   AF-A0A372NQ26-F1
#
_cell.length_a   1.000
_cell.length_b   1.000
_cell.length_c   1.000
_cell.angle_alpha   90.00
_cell.angle_beta   90.00
_cell.angle_gamma   90.00
#
_symmetry.space_group_name_H-M   'P 1'
#
loop_
_entity.id
_entity.type
_entity.pdbx_description
1 polymer ?
#
loop_
_entity_poly.entity_id
_entity_poly.type
_entity_poly.pdbx_seq_one_letter_code
_entity_poly.pdbx_strand_id
1 'polypeptide(L)' 'MNLNERKPHLGIHGADGAIEPLAGLSIDGLVYIGYGVAELQEILQVKLSQELYEECALIRDELLRRAIEAN' A
#
# COMPACT_ATOMS: atom_id res chain seq x y z
N MET A 1 -21.92 7.09 8.06
CA MET A 1 -20.82 7.11 7.07
C MET A 1 -20.49 8.55 6.76
N ASN A 2 -19.24 8.97 7.00
CA ASN A 2 -18.78 10.34 6.75
C ASN A 2 -18.34 10.41 5.29
N LEU A 3 -19.01 11.21 4.46
CA LEU A 3 -18.76 11.37 3.01
C LEU A 3 -17.43 12.10 2.68
N ASN A 4 -16.61 12.39 3.70
CA ASN A 4 -15.40 13.20 3.61
C ASN A 4 -14.10 12.42 3.84
N GLU A 5 -14.12 11.08 3.73
CA GLU A 5 -12.89 10.28 3.70
C GLU A 5 -12.17 10.54 2.37
N ARG A 6 -11.40 11.63 2.35
CA ARG A 6 -10.50 11.96 1.24
C ARG A 6 -9.36 10.96 1.26
N LYS A 7 -9.39 9.98 0.36
CA LYS A 7 -8.22 9.15 0.04
C LYS A 7 -7.11 10.10 -0.44
N PRO A 8 -6.00 10.25 0.29
CA PRO A 8 -4.97 11.19 -0.13
C PRO A 8 -4.34 10.65 -1.42
N HIS A 9 -4.36 11.46 -2.47
CA HIS A 9 -3.70 11.14 -3.72
C HIS A 9 -2.27 11.65 -3.67
N LEU A 10 -1.30 10.77 -3.93
CA LEU A 10 0.09 11.17 -4.08
C LEU A 10 0.30 11.68 -5.50
N GLY A 11 1.03 12.78 -5.62
CA GLY A 11 1.24 13.48 -6.87
C GLY A 11 2.39 14.45 -6.78
N ILE A 12 2.81 14.96 -7.93
CA ILE A 12 3.81 16.03 -8.01
C ILE A 12 3.12 17.38 -7.87
N HIS A 13 3.80 18.34 -7.26
CA HIS A 13 3.30 19.71 -7.20
C HIS A 13 3.58 20.39 -8.53
N GLY A 14 2.52 20.85 -9.19
CA GLY A 14 2.61 21.77 -10.31
C GLY A 14 3.17 23.12 -9.87
N ALA A 15 3.64 23.92 -10.84
CA ALA A 15 4.18 25.26 -10.56
C ALA A 15 3.12 26.24 -9.99
N ASP A 16 1.84 25.91 -10.13
CA ASP A 16 0.68 26.61 -9.58
C ASP A 16 0.25 26.09 -8.19
N GLY A 17 0.95 25.10 -7.64
CA GLY A 17 0.64 24.47 -6.36
C GLY A 17 -0.46 23.41 -6.42
N ALA A 18 -0.98 23.08 -7.61
CA ALA A 18 -1.89 21.94 -7.77
C ALA A 18 -1.14 20.61 -7.61
N ILE A 19 -1.79 19.60 -7.03
CA ILE A 19 -1.26 18.24 -6.98
C ILE A 19 -1.70 17.53 -8.26
N GLU A 20 -0.74 17.24 -9.15
CA GLU A 20 -0.99 16.37 -10.29
C GLU A 20 -0.81 14.92 -9.84
N PRO A 21 -1.90 14.12 -9.77
CA PRO A 21 -1.82 12.75 -9.30
C PRO A 21 -0.98 11.92 -10.29
N LEU A 22 0.03 11.23 -9.77
CA LEU A 22 0.78 10.27 -10.58
C LEU A 22 -0.07 9.00 -10.71
N ALA A 23 -0.58 8.74 -11.92
CA ALA A 23 -1.30 7.51 -12.22
C ALA A 23 -0.40 6.30 -11.94
N GLY A 24 -0.70 5.57 -10.86
CA GLY A 24 0.10 4.43 -10.39
C GLY A 24 0.68 4.59 -8.98
N LEU A 25 0.72 5.81 -8.42
CA LEU A 25 1.15 6.05 -7.04
C LEU A 25 -0.07 6.10 -6.11
N SER A 26 -0.70 4.96 -5.84
CA SER A 26 -1.70 4.87 -4.76
C SER A 26 -1.00 4.67 -3.43
N ILE A 27 -1.49 5.33 -2.37
CA ILE A 27 -1.01 5.10 -1.00
C ILE A 27 -1.18 3.63 -0.62
N ASP A 28 -2.22 2.98 -1.14
CA ASP A 28 -2.53 1.57 -0.92
C ASP A 28 -1.35 0.66 -1.29
N GLY A 29 -0.55 1.01 -2.32
CA GLY A 29 0.67 0.30 -2.70
C GLY A 29 1.90 0.63 -1.84
N LEU A 30 1.85 1.69 -1.03
CA LEU A 30 2.96 2.14 -0.17
C LEU A 30 2.74 1.81 1.31
N VAL A 31 1.56 1.29 1.68
CA VAL A 31 1.20 0.94 3.08
C VAL A 31 2.27 0.07 3.73
N TYR A 32 2.93 -0.77 2.93
CA TYR A 32 3.86 -1.80 3.40
C TYR A 32 5.35 -1.48 3.20
N ILE A 33 5.69 -0.33 2.60
CA ILE A 33 7.09 0.03 2.28
C ILE A 33 7.99 0.08 3.51
N GLY A 34 7.45 0.54 4.65
CA GLY A 34 8.22 0.68 5.89
C GLY A 34 8.48 -0.61 6.65
N TYR A 35 7.81 -1.71 6.30
CA TYR A 35 7.92 -2.98 7.02
C TYR A 35 8.96 -3.89 6.37
N GLY A 36 9.70 -4.64 7.18
CA GLY A 36 10.57 -5.73 6.74
C GLY A 36 9.79 -6.98 6.31
N VAL A 37 10.47 -7.94 5.66
CA VAL A 37 9.85 -9.19 5.18
C VAL A 37 9.25 -10.01 6.31
N ALA A 38 9.96 -10.14 7.43
CA ALA A 38 9.46 -10.87 8.61
C ALA A 38 8.21 -10.21 9.21
N GLU A 39 8.21 -8.88 9.34
CA GLU A 39 7.06 -8.12 9.84
C GLU A 39 5.85 -8.28 8.92
N LEU A 40 6.04 -8.25 7.59
CA LEU A 40 4.98 -8.49 6.63
C LEU A 40 4.38 -9.91 6.74
N GLN A 41 5.21 -10.91 7.02
CA GLN A 41 4.72 -12.27 7.27
C GLN A 41 3.90 -12.36 8.56
N GLU A 42 4.31 -11.69 9.63
CA GLU A 42 3.54 -11.62 10.88
C GLU A 42 2.19 -10.92 10.67
N ILE A 43 2.19 -9.77 9.98
CA ILE A 43 0.96 -9.02 9.66
C ILE A 43 0.03 -9.88 8.80
N LEU A 44 0.55 -10.62 7.82
CA LEU A 44 -0.25 -11.52 7.00
C LEU A 44 -0.98 -12.57 7.84
N GLN A 45 -0.31 -13.19 8.83
CA GLN A 45 -0.94 -14.17 9.71
C GLN A 45 -2.05 -13.55 10.55
N VAL A 46 -1.82 -12.34 11.07
CA VAL A 46 -2.84 -11.61 11.84
C VAL A 46 -4.06 -11.32 10.95
N LYS A 47 -3.86 -10.81 9.74
CA LYS A 47 -4.94 -10.48 8.80
C LYS A 47 -5.71 -11.70 8.32
N LEU A 48 -5.02 -12.84 8.15
CA LEU A 48 -5.65 -14.12 7.83
C LEU A 48 -6.58 -14.58 8.96
N SER A 49 -6.15 -14.45 10.22
CA SER A 49 -6.98 -14.81 11.38
C SER A 49 -8.22 -13.93 11.54
N GLN A 50 -8.19 -12.72 10.96
CA GLN A 50 -9.28 -11.76 10.95
C GLN A 50 -10.16 -11.87 9.70
N GLU A 51 -9.86 -12.81 8.80
CA GLU A 51 -10.56 -13.00 7.51
C GLU A 51 -10.54 -11.74 6.60
N LEU A 52 -9.51 -10.90 6.73
CA LEU A 52 -9.33 -9.68 5.93
C LEU A 52 -8.59 -9.99 4.62
N TYR A 53 -9.24 -10.73 3.73
CA TYR A 53 -8.60 -11.29 2.53
C TYR A 53 -8.09 -10.26 1.52
N GLU A 54 -8.75 -9.10 1.41
CA GLU A 54 -8.28 -8.00 0.54
C GLU A 54 -6.92 -7.48 1.01
N GLU A 55 -6.75 -7.28 2.32
CA GLU A 55 -5.47 -6.86 2.90
C GLU A 55 -4.40 -7.95 2.75
N CYS A 56 -4.78 -9.22 2.93
CA CYS A 56 -3.88 -10.35 2.71
C CYS A 56 -3.34 -10.38 1.26
N ALA A 57 -4.17 -10.06 0.27
CA ALA A 57 -3.75 -10.00 -1.12
C ALA A 57 -2.69 -8.89 -1.33
N LEU A 58 -2.91 -7.70 -0.77
CA LEU A 58 -1.95 -6.59 -0.86
C LEU A 58 -0.59 -6.94 -0.24
N ILE A 59 -0.59 -7.56 0.95
CA ILE A 59 0.66 -7.97 1.62
C ILE A 59 1.39 -9.06 0.83
N ARG A 60 0.65 -10.03 0.27
CA ARG A 60 1.22 -11.10 -0.55
C ARG A 60 1.85 -10.53 -1.82
N ASP A 61 1.17 -9.61 -2.50
CA ASP A 61 1.66 -9.01 -3.73
C ASP A 61 2.95 -8.19 -3.47
N GLU A 62 3.03 -7.50 -2.33
CA GLU A 62 4.25 -6.81 -1.88
C GLU A 62 5.40 -7.78 -1.56
N LEU A 63 5.12 -8.89 -0.87
CA LEU A 63 6.13 -9.93 -0.61
C LEU A 63 6.68 -10.54 -1.90
N LEU A 64 5.82 -10.77 -2.89
CA LEU A 64 6.20 -11.26 -4.21
C LEU A 64 7.05 -10.24 -4.98
N ARG A 65 6.67 -8.97 -4.97
CA ARG A 65 7.44 -7.87 -5.59
C ARG A 65 8.88 -7.86 -5.06
N ARG A 66 9.05 -7.97 -3.74
CA ARG A 66 10.38 -8.00 -3.09
C ARG A 66 11.18 -9.25 -3.41
N ALA A 67 10.52 -10.40 -3.57
CA ALA A 67 11.20 -11.64 -3.98
C ALA A 67 11.74 -11.54 -5.41
N ILE A 68 11.08 -10.80 -6.30
CA ILE A 68 11.56 -10.53 -7.66
C ILE A 68 12.74 -9.55 -7.63
N GLU A 69 12.68 -8.49 -6.83
CA GLU A 69 13.76 -7.47 -6.72
C GLU A 69 15.03 -7.99 -6.02
N ALA A 70 14.94 -9.07 -5.24
CA ALA A 70 16.08 -9.67 -4.55
C ALA A 70 16.88 -10.65 -5.42
N ASN A 71 16.40 -10.98 -6.63
CA ASN A 71 17.07 -11.82 -7.64
C ASN A 71 17.75 -10.96 -8.71
#